data_AF-B1V9S0-F1
#
_entry.id   AF-B1V9S0-F1
#
_cell.length_a   1.000
_cell.length_b   1.000
_cell.length_c   1.000
_cell.angle_alpha   90.00
_cell.angle_beta   90.00
_cell.angle_gamma   90.00
#
_symmetry.space_group_name_H-M   'P 1'
#
loop_
_entity.id
_entity.type
_entity.pdbx_description
1 polymer ?
#
loop_
_entity_poly.entity_id
_entity_poly.type
_entity_poly.pdbx_seq_one_letter_code
_entity_poly.pdbx_strand_id
1 'polypeptide(L)'
;MAQENLIDKSKVGIGCGTDFKHARELLQKNSSDPRKDFDLFVEEAKNLLALNKETLKQIAKRLMIEKVLNHKELKEICQQYPLKGIDNFSSSRR
;
A
#
# COMPACT_ATOMS: atom_id res chain seq x y z
N MET A 1 26.84 7.07 0.83
CA MET A 1 25.79 7.12 1.87
C MET A 1 24.46 7.28 1.14
N ALA A 2 23.61 6.26 1.13
CA ALA A 2 22.34 6.31 0.40
C ALA A 2 21.40 7.28 1.13
N GLN A 3 20.91 8.31 0.43
CA GLN A 3 19.83 9.15 0.91
C GLN A 3 18.63 8.25 1.15
N GLU A 4 18.30 7.99 2.42
CA GLU A 4 16.98 7.51 2.78
C GLU A 4 15.99 8.45 2.09
N ASN A 5 15.06 7.90 1.31
CA ASN A 5 13.93 8.64 0.78
C ASN A 5 13.14 9.19 1.99
N LEU A 6 13.57 10.35 2.49
CA LEU A 6 13.02 11.00 3.66
C LEU A 6 11.59 11.38 3.30
N ILE A 7 10.65 10.51 3.69
CA ILE A 7 9.23 10.82 3.66
C ILE A 7 9.07 12.10 4.48
N ASP A 8 8.48 13.12 3.88
CA ASP A 8 8.22 14.42 4.51
C ASP A 8 7.36 14.21 5.75
N LYS A 9 8.00 14.17 6.92
CA LYS A 9 7.37 13.87 8.22
C LYS A 9 6.26 14.86 8.58
N SER A 10 6.25 16.05 7.98
CA SER A 10 5.17 17.03 8.17
C SER A 10 3.85 16.58 7.55
N LYS A 11 3.91 15.65 6.59
CA LYS A 11 2.75 15.11 5.86
C LYS A 11 2.33 13.72 6.32
N VAL A 12 3.05 13.11 7.26
CA VAL A 12 2.75 11.76 7.76
C VAL A 12 2.14 11.82 9.15
N GLY A 13 0.99 11.19 9.33
CA GLY A 13 0.31 11.12 10.63
C GLY A 13 1.06 10.24 11.65
N ILE A 14 0.76 10.43 12.94
CA ILE A 14 1.46 9.81 14.08
C ILE A 14 1.40 8.26 14.05
N GLY A 15 0.41 7.66 13.37
CA GLY A 15 0.23 6.20 13.32
C GLY A 15 1.23 5.44 12.44
N CYS A 16 1.85 6.09 11.45
CA CYS A 16 2.69 5.38 10.46
C CYS A 16 3.95 4.74 11.05
N GLY A 17 4.46 5.28 12.18
CA GLY A 17 5.72 4.85 12.77
C GLY A 17 5.64 3.44 13.37
N THR A 18 4.51 3.12 14.01
CA THR A 18 4.26 1.80 14.61
C THR A 18 4.14 0.74 13.52
N ASP A 19 3.36 1.00 12.47
CA ASP A 19 3.19 0.10 11.33
C ASP A 19 4.52 -0.13 10.60
N PHE A 20 5.31 0.94 10.41
CA PHE A 20 6.63 0.84 9.78
C PHE A 20 7.59 -0.03 10.59
N LYS A 21 7.61 0.12 11.93
CA LYS A 21 8.46 -0.71 12.79
C LYS A 21 8.09 -2.18 12.65
N HIS A 22 6.80 -2.52 12.71
CA HIS A 22 6.34 -3.89 12.59
C HIS A 22 6.62 -4.48 11.20
N ALA A 23 6.36 -3.72 10.13
CA ALA A 23 6.69 -4.13 8.77
C ALA A 23 8.19 -4.39 8.60
N ARG A 24 9.04 -3.56 9.20
CA ARG A 24 10.50 -3.74 9.19
C ARG A 24 10.94 -4.99 9.95
N GLU A 25 10.35 -5.28 11.11
CA GLU A 25 10.61 -6.52 11.86
C GLU A 25 10.24 -7.76 11.05
N LEU A 26 9.08 -7.74 10.37
CA LEU A 26 8.66 -8.82 9.48
C LEU A 26 9.62 -8.98 8.29
N LEU A 27 10.05 -7.88 7.68
CA LEU A 27 10.97 -7.90 6.56
C LEU A 27 12.32 -8.51 6.95
N GLN A 28 12.88 -8.08 8.09
CA GLN A 28 14.14 -8.61 8.62
C GLN A 28 14.08 -10.11 8.93
N LYS A 29 12.91 -10.61 9.34
CA LYS A 29 12.72 -12.03 9.66
C LYS A 29 12.59 -12.92 8.42
N ASN A 30 12.06 -12.39 7.31
CA ASN A 30 11.64 -13.20 6.16
C ASN A 30 12.46 -12.96 4.88
N SER A 31 13.31 -11.93 4.84
CA SER A 31 14.12 -11.57 3.68
C SER A 31 15.60 -11.90 3.88
N SER A 32 16.25 -12.40 2.82
CA SER A 32 17.70 -12.57 2.75
C SER A 32 18.45 -11.27 2.43
N ASP A 33 17.75 -10.26 1.87
CA ASP A 33 18.26 -8.90 1.64
C ASP A 33 17.18 -7.86 1.97
N PRO A 34 16.99 -7.54 3.27
CA PRO A 34 15.91 -6.67 3.73
C PRO A 34 15.95 -5.26 3.14
N ARG A 35 17.11 -4.77 2.70
CA ARG A 35 17.20 -3.42 2.12
C ARG A 35 16.65 -3.41 0.71
N LYS A 36 17.12 -4.34 -0.13
CA LYS A 36 16.63 -4.46 -1.51
C LYS A 36 15.14 -4.76 -1.56
N ASP A 37 14.66 -5.67 -0.71
CA ASP A 37 13.24 -6.03 -0.68
C ASP A 37 12.36 -4.89 -0.17
N PHE A 38 12.87 -4.06 0.75
CA PHE A 38 12.18 -2.84 1.15
C PHE A 38 11.98 -1.88 -0.03
N ASP A 39 13.04 -1.64 -0.80
CA ASP A 39 12.99 -0.73 -1.95
C ASP A 39 12.00 -1.25 -3.01
N LEU A 40 12.01 -2.55 -3.29
CA LEU A 40 11.04 -3.20 -4.19
C LEU A 40 9.60 -3.04 -3.70
N PHE A 41 9.35 -3.25 -2.40
CA PHE A 41 8.02 -3.04 -1.84
C PHE A 41 7.56 -1.58 -1.92
N VAL A 42 8.47 -0.62 -1.73
CA VAL A 42 8.15 0.81 -1.86
C VAL A 42 7.82 1.17 -3.30
N GLU A 43 8.58 0.67 -4.27
CA GLU A 43 8.29 0.90 -5.70
C GLU A 43 6.96 0.28 -6.11
N GLU A 44 6.70 -0.96 -5.73
CA GLU A 44 5.45 -1.65 -6.06
C GLU A 44 4.24 -0.95 -5.40
N ALA A 45 4.37 -0.56 -4.13
CA ALA A 45 3.33 0.20 -3.46
C ALA A 45 3.01 1.53 -4.18
N LYS A 46 4.04 2.27 -4.62
CA LYS A 46 3.85 3.50 -5.41
C LYS A 46 3.14 3.23 -6.73
N ASN A 47 3.51 2.16 -7.43
CA ASN A 47 2.89 1.76 -8.69
C ASN A 47 1.41 1.40 -8.50
N LEU A 48 1.09 0.57 -7.52
CA LEU A 48 -0.28 0.18 -7.20
C LEU A 48 -1.14 1.39 -6.79
N LEU A 49 -0.60 2.31 -5.98
CA LEU A 49 -1.29 3.54 -5.61
C LEU A 49 -1.58 4.43 -6.84
N ALA A 50 -0.64 4.54 -7.78
CA ALA A 50 -0.83 5.30 -9.00
C ALA A 50 -1.87 4.66 -9.92
N LEU A 51 -1.80 3.34 -10.12
CA LEU A 51 -2.72 2.56 -10.95
C LEU A 51 -4.17 2.63 -10.44
N ASN A 52 -4.34 2.63 -9.11
CA ASN A 52 -5.62 2.55 -8.44
C ASN A 52 -6.11 3.89 -7.86
N LYS A 53 -5.52 5.01 -8.30
CA LYS A 53 -5.80 6.35 -7.77
C LYS A 53 -7.28 6.70 -7.74
N GLU A 54 -8.04 6.33 -8.77
CA GLU A 54 -9.47 6.66 -8.83
C GLU A 54 -10.29 5.81 -7.85
N THR A 55 -10.10 4.50 -7.81
CA THR A 55 -10.76 3.61 -6.84
C THR A 55 -10.48 4.05 -5.40
N LEU A 56 -9.22 4.38 -5.09
CA LEU A 56 -8.82 4.86 -3.76
C LEU A 56 -9.50 6.18 -3.39
N LYS A 57 -9.70 7.10 -4.33
CA LYS A 57 -10.48 8.33 -4.09
C LYS A 57 -11.93 8.03 -3.75
N GLN A 58 -12.55 7.07 -4.41
CA GLN A 58 -13.96 6.72 -4.15
C GLN A 58 -14.12 6.05 -2.77
N ILE A 59 -13.19 5.17 -2.40
CA ILE A 59 -13.10 4.61 -1.04
C ILE A 59 -12.93 5.74 -0.02
N ALA A 60 -11.99 6.66 -0.24
CA ALA A 60 -11.75 7.78 0.68
C ALA A 60 -12.97 8.69 0.83
N LYS A 61 -13.66 9.04 -0.27
CA LYS A 61 -14.91 9.82 -0.23
C LYS A 61 -15.98 9.13 0.62
N ARG A 62 -16.18 7.82 0.44
CA ARG A 62 -17.17 7.06 1.22
C ARG A 62 -16.80 7.01 2.69
N LEU A 63 -15.54 6.72 3.02
CA LEU A 63 -15.02 6.73 4.39
C LEU A 63 -15.14 8.11 5.06
N MET A 64 -14.97 9.21 4.32
CA MET A 64 -15.14 10.55 4.88
C MET A 64 -16.57 10.82 5.36
N ILE A 65 -17.57 10.28 4.65
CA ILE A 65 -18.99 10.44 4.96
C ILE A 65 -19.40 9.47 6.07
N GLU A 66 -19.17 8.17 5.85
CA GLU A 66 -19.70 7.09 6.70
C GLU A 66 -18.82 6.79 7.93
N LYS A 67 -17.59 7.32 7.96
CA LYS A 67 -16.53 7.06 8.97
C LYS A 67 -16.05 5.62 9.07
N VAL A 68 -16.86 4.65 8.64
CA VAL A 68 -16.56 3.23 8.58
C VAL A 68 -17.05 2.71 7.23
N LEU A 69 -16.33 1.75 6.67
CA LEU A 69 -16.73 1.07 5.44
C LEU A 69 -16.77 -0.43 5.71
N ASN A 70 -17.93 -1.06 5.50
CA ASN A 70 -18.03 -2.50 5.65
C ASN A 70 -17.59 -3.24 4.38
N HIS A 71 -17.45 -4.57 4.47
CA HIS A 71 -16.96 -5.39 3.36
C HIS A 71 -17.84 -5.32 2.11
N LYS A 72 -19.18 -5.25 2.28
CA LYS A 72 -20.12 -5.18 1.16
C LYS A 72 -19.96 -3.87 0.39
N GLU A 73 -19.90 -2.76 1.11
CA GLU A 73 -19.73 -1.43 0.50
C GLU A 73 -18.38 -1.30 -0.21
N LEU A 74 -17.31 -1.82 0.40
CA LEU A 74 -15.99 -1.85 -0.25
C LEU A 74 -16.04 -2.66 -1.56
N LYS A 75 -16.72 -3.81 -1.55
CA LYS A 75 -16.87 -4.65 -2.74
C LYS A 75 -17.66 -3.93 -3.84
N GLU A 76 -18.73 -3.23 -3.50
CA GLU A 76 -19.52 -2.44 -4.46
C GLU A 76 -18.67 -1.35 -5.12
N ILE A 77 -17.84 -0.62 -4.34
CA ILE A 77 -16.92 0.38 -4.89
C ILE A 77 -15.92 -0.28 -5.84
N CYS A 78 -15.32 -1.41 -5.45
CA CYS A 78 -14.36 -2.13 -6.29
C CYS A 78 -15.00 -2.77 -7.54
N GLN A 79 -16.31 -3.00 -7.57
CA GLN A 79 -17.02 -3.44 -8.78
C GLN A 79 -17.24 -2.28 -9.76
N GLN A 80 -17.54 -1.09 -9.25
CA GLN A 80 -17.74 0.11 -10.08
C GLN A 80 -16.41 0.71 -10.55
N TYR A 81 -15.37 0.60 -9.74
CA TYR A 81 -14.01 1.10 -10.01
C TYR A 81 -13.01 -0.05 -9.80
N PRO A 82 -12.87 -0.98 -10.78
CA PRO A 82 -12.02 -2.16 -10.65
C PRO A 82 -10.57 -1.83 -10.31
N LEU A 83 -10.02 -2.57 -9.34
CA LEU A 83 -8.61 -2.53 -9.00
C LEU A 83 -7.77 -3.13 -10.15
N LYS A 84 -6.61 -2.53 -10.40
CA LYS A 84 -5.65 -2.90 -11.45
C LYS A 84 -4.34 -3.39 -10.81
N GLY A 85 -3.63 -4.28 -11.51
CA GLY A 85 -2.29 -4.74 -11.12
C GLY A 85 -2.24 -6.08 -10.38
N ILE A 86 -3.37 -6.78 -10.23
CA ILE A 86 -3.41 -8.10 -9.57
C ILE A 86 -2.89 -9.22 -10.51
N ASP A 87 -2.76 -8.96 -11.81
CA ASP A 87 -2.50 -10.00 -12.82
C ASP A 87 -1.03 -10.47 -12.92
N ASN A 88 -0.08 -9.86 -12.21
CA ASN A 88 1.35 -10.22 -12.34
C ASN A 88 1.83 -11.32 -11.37
N PHE A 89 1.02 -11.77 -10.41
CA PHE A 89 1.45 -12.77 -9.42
C PHE A 89 1.22 -14.24 -9.85
N SER A 90 0.52 -14.48 -10.95
CA SER A 90 0.25 -15.84 -11.45
C SER A 90 1.32 -16.39 -12.40
N SER A 91 2.33 -15.59 -12.78
CA SER A 91 3.29 -15.96 -13.83
C SER A 91 4.70 -16.36 -13.36
N SER A 92 5.03 -16.23 -12.06
CA SER A 92 6.37 -16.56 -11.52
C SER A 92 6.42 -17.78 -10.59
N ARG A 93 5.42 -18.67 -10.65
CA ARG A 93 5.54 -20.04 -10.12
C ARG A 93 5.65 -21.03 -11.28
N ARG A 94 6.81 -21.10 -11.93
CA ARG A 94 7.26 -22.26 -12.70
C ARG A 94 8.76 -22.44 -12.44
#